data_AF-A0A523Q5A9-F1
#
_entry.id   AF-A0A523Q5A9-F1
#
_cell.length_a   1.000
_cell.length_b   1.000
_cell.length_c   1.000
_cell.angle_alpha   90.00
_cell.angle_beta   90.00
_cell.angle_gamma   90.00
#
_symmetry.space_group_name_H-M   'P 1'
#
loop_
_entity.id
_entity.type
_entity.pdbx_description
1 polymer ?
#
loop_
_entity_poly.entity_id
_entity_poly.type
_entity_poly.pdbx_seq_one_letter_code
_entity_poly.pdbx_strand_id
1 'polypeptide(L)' 'MALLQISEPGQAPDPHQRRIAVGIDLGTTNSLVASLRHGVAECLPDAQGRLMLPSVWGSSSGVSL' A
#
# COMPACT_ATOMS: atom_id res chain seq x y z
N MET A 1 3.53 -5.73 -17.44
CA MET A 1 2.07 -5.53 -17.59
C MET A 1 1.75 -4.11 -17.19
N ALA A 2 0.88 -3.42 -17.93
CA ALA A 2 0.56 -2.01 -17.68
C ALA A 2 -0.75 -1.90 -16.86
N LEU A 3 -0.71 -1.16 -15.76
CA LEU A 3 -1.90 -0.83 -14.97
C LEU A 3 -2.70 0.25 -15.73
N LEU A 4 -3.91 -0.09 -16.14
CA LEU A 4 -4.82 0.84 -16.80
C LEU A 4 -5.33 1.84 -15.75
N GLN A 5 -4.82 3.07 -15.77
CA GLN A 5 -5.32 4.14 -14.91
C GLN A 5 -6.58 4.75 -15.53
N ILE A 6 -7.75 4.38 -15.01
CA ILE A 6 -9.02 5.02 -15.31
C ILE A 6 -9.23 6.21 -14.36
N SER A 7 -9.64 7.35 -14.93
CA SER A 7 -10.01 8.57 -14.18
C SER A 7 -11.44 8.95 -14.57
N GLU A 8 -12.20 9.46 -13.61
CA GLU A 8 -13.57 9.94 -13.86
C GLU A 8 -13.58 11.18 -14.77
N PRO A 9 -14.68 11.44 -15.51
CA PRO A 9 -14.81 12.63 -16.36
C PRO A 9 -14.56 13.92 -15.57
N GLY A 10 -13.59 14.72 -16.03
CA GLY A 10 -13.21 15.99 -15.38
C GLY A 10 -12.26 15.87 -14.19
N GLN A 11 -11.84 14.66 -13.80
CA GLN A 11 -10.88 14.39 -12.72
C GLN A 11 -9.50 13.95 -13.26
N ALA A 12 -9.15 14.38 -14.49
CA ALA A 12 -7.79 14.20 -14.97
C ALA A 12 -6.84 14.97 -14.03
N PRO A 13 -5.83 14.30 -13.46
CA PRO A 13 -4.94 14.91 -12.48
C PRO A 13 -4.15 16.04 -13.14
N ASP A 14 -3.78 17.06 -12.36
CA ASP A 14 -2.85 18.09 -12.81
C ASP A 14 -1.54 17.42 -13.28
N PRO A 15 -0.98 17.77 -14.45
CA PRO A 15 0.26 17.18 -14.97
C PRO A 15 1.46 17.27 -14.02
N HIS A 16 1.44 18.18 -13.03
CA HIS A 16 2.46 18.27 -11.99
C HIS A 16 2.19 17.40 -10.76
N GLN A 17 1.03 16.74 -10.69
CA GLN A 17 0.69 15.85 -9.60
C GLN A 17 1.39 14.49 -9.80
N ARG A 18 2.47 14.29 -9.05
CA ARG A 18 3.21 13.02 -9.07
C ARG A 18 2.34 11.93 -8.46
N ARG A 19 1.70 11.12 -9.31
CA ARG A 19 0.92 9.95 -8.89
C ARG A 19 1.89 8.88 -8.38
N ILE A 20 2.00 8.76 -7.06
CA ILE A 20 2.67 7.63 -6.42
C ILE A 20 1.70 6.46 -6.42
N ALA A 21 2.11 5.34 -7.01
CA ALA A 21 1.35 4.10 -6.99
C ALA A 21 2.04 3.10 -6.07
N VAL A 22 1.23 2.37 -5.31
CA VAL A 22 1.66 1.20 -4.53
C VAL A 22 0.77 0.02 -4.90
N GLY A 23 1.34 -1.17 -4.90
CA GLY A 23 0.59 -2.42 -4.89
C GLY A 23 0.25 -2.77 -3.46
N ILE A 24 -1.00 -3.13 -3.20
CA ILE A 24 -1.45 -3.60 -1.89
C ILE A 24 -2.03 -5.00 -2.10
N ASP A 25 -1.50 -5.97 -1.37
CA ASP A 25 -2.05 -7.31 -1.29
C ASP A 25 -2.75 -7.48 0.07
N LEU A 26 -4.05 -7.72 0.03
CA LEU A 26 -4.93 -7.80 1.19
C LEU A 26 -5.36 -9.25 1.42
N GLY A 27 -4.43 -10.08 1.88
CA GLY A 27 -4.72 -11.45 2.27
C GLY A 27 -5.52 -11.52 3.58
N THR A 28 -6.17 -12.65 3.83
CA THR A 28 -6.97 -12.88 5.04
C THR A 28 -6.13 -13.07 6.31
N THR A 29 -4.93 -13.66 6.18
CA THR A 29 -4.00 -13.88 7.31
C THR A 29 -2.95 -12.78 7.38
N ASN A 30 -2.36 -12.44 6.23
CA ASN A 30 -1.32 -11.43 6.12
C ASN A 30 -1.59 -10.50 4.94
N SER A 31 -1.16 -9.26 5.07
CA SER A 31 -1.16 -8.23 4.03
C SER A 31 0.26 -7.72 3.80
N LEU A 32 0.51 -7.13 2.63
CA LEU A 32 1.75 -6.42 2.34
C LEU A 32 1.51 -5.23 1.41
N VAL A 33 2.49 -4.33 1.36
CA VAL A 33 2.53 -3.20 0.42
C VAL A 33 3.82 -3.29 -0.38
N ALA A 34 3.76 -2.98 -1.67
CA ALA A 34 4.92 -2.96 -2.56
C ALA A 34 4.92 -1.71 -3.45
N SER A 35 6.09 -1.33 -3.95
CA SER A 35 6.25 -0.27 -4.94
C SER A 35 7.26 -0.66 -6.01
N LEU A 36 7.19 -0.02 -7.18
CA LEU A 36 8.26 -0.11 -8.17
C LEU A 36 9.40 0.84 -7.78
N ARG A 37 10.57 0.29 -7.48
CA ARG A 37 11.82 1.04 -7.29
C ARG A 37 12.82 0.55 -8.32
N HIS A 38 13.42 1.48 -9.08
CA HIS A 38 14.40 1.15 -10.12
C HIS A 38 13.91 0.08 -11.14
N GLY A 39 12.61 0.05 -11.42
CA GLY A 39 11.99 -0.93 -12.32
C GLY A 39 11.73 -2.31 -11.71
N VAL A 40 12.01 -2.51 -10.42
CA VAL A 40 11.79 -3.76 -9.69
C VAL A 40 10.69 -3.57 -8.65
N ALA A 41 9.81 -4.56 -8.51
CA ALA A 41 8.81 -4.56 -7.47
C ALA A 41 9.46 -4.94 -6.13
N GLU A 42 9.34 -4.06 -5.13
CA GLU A 42 9.92 -4.25 -3.81
C GLU A 42 8.85 -4.06 -2.74
N CYS A 43 8.79 -5.00 -1.80
CA CYS A 43 7.93 -4.88 -0.62
C CYS A 43 8.43 -3.78 0.32
N LEU A 44 7.50 -3.05 0.92
CA LEU A 44 7.76 -1.95 1.83
C LEU A 44 7.71 -2.47 3.27
N PRO A 45 8.80 -2.34 4.04
CA PRO A 45 8.77 -2.71 5.45
C PRO A 45 7.91 -1.72 6.25
N ASP A 46 7.27 -2.23 7.31
CA ASP A 46 6.66 -1.41 8.35
C ASP A 46 7.71 -0.72 9.23
N ALA A 47 7.25 0.03 10.24
CA ALA A 47 8.12 0.75 11.17
C ALA A 47 9.04 -0.18 12.01
N GLN A 48 8.76 -1.49 12.05
CA GLN A 48 9.56 -2.50 12.74
C GLN A 48 10.41 -3.34 11.76
N GLY A 49 10.44 -2.98 10.47
CA GLY A 49 11.20 -3.71 9.46
C GLY A 49 10.51 -4.96 8.90
N ARG A 50 9.23 -5.22 9.24
CA ARG A 50 8.49 -6.40 8.78
C ARG A 50 7.86 -6.15 7.42
N LEU A 51 7.95 -7.13 6.52
CA LEU A 51 7.37 -7.05 5.18
C LEU A 51 5.93 -7.58 5.10
N MET A 52 5.56 -8.51 6.00
CA MET A 52 4.21 -9.07 6.09
C MET A 52 3.54 -8.62 7.38
N LEU A 53 2.37 -8.01 7.25
CA LEU A 53 1.56 -7.51 8.34
C LEU A 53 0.41 -8.48 8.61
N PRO A 54 0.16 -8.91 9.85
CA PRO A 54 -1.04 -9.68 10.17
C PRO A 54 -2.29 -8.88 9.79
N SER A 55 -3.22 -9.52 9.06
CA SER A 55 -4.49 -8.92 8.63
C SER A 55 -5.52 -8.95 9.75
N VAL A 56 -5.19 -8.32 10.87
CA VAL A 56 -6.04 -8.29 12.06
C VAL A 56 -6.23 -6.86 12.52
N TRP A 57 -7.42 -6.57 13.03
CA TRP A 57 -7.71 -5.31 13.69
C TRP A 57 -7.52 -5.48 15.20
N GLY A 58 -6.67 -4.67 15.81
CA GLY A 58 -6.48 -4.60 17.26
C GLY A 58 -6.77 -3.21 17.78
N SER A 59 -7.60 -3.09 18.82
CA SER A 59 -7.73 -1.84 19.57
C SER A 59 -6.67 -1.83 20.66
N SER A 60 -5.73 -0.89 20.61
CA SER A 60 -4.84 -0.60 21.75
C SER A 60 -5.63 0.15 22.82
N SER A 61 -6.69 -0.44 23.36
CA SER A 61 -7.18 0.00 24.65
C SER A 61 -6.13 -0.42 25.67
N GLY A 62 -5.29 0.53 26.09
CA GLY A 62 -4.34 0.37 27.19
C GLY A 62 -5.08 0.17 28.51
N VAL A 63 -5.82 -0.92 28.65
CA VAL A 63 -6.27 -1.40 29.95
C VAL A 63 -5.13 -2.26 30.48
N SER A 64 -4.28 -1.62 31.29
CA SER A 64 -3.51 -2.34 32.31
C SER A 64 -4.51 -3.03 33.23
N LEU A 65 -4.66 -4.34 33.11
CA LEU A 65 -5.15 -5.20 34.20
C LEU A 65 -3.93 -5.82 34.89
#